data_AF-A0A537ZIZ1-F1
#
_entry.id   AF-A0A537ZIZ1-F1
#
_cell.length_a   1.000
_cell.length_b   1.000
_cell.length_c   1.000
_cell.angle_alpha   90.00
_cell.angle_beta   90.00
_cell.angle_gamma   90.00
#
_symmetry.space_group_name_H-M   'P 1'
#
loop_
_entity.id
_entity.type
_entity.pdbx_description
1 polymer ?
#
loop_
_entity_poly.entity_id
_entity_poly.type
_entity_poly.pdbx_seq_one_letter_code
_entity_poly.pdbx_strand_id
1 'polypeptide(L)' 'MARFPKPAEGSWTEHYPELGTGLVSYADSIAPEFFELEREAIFKRAWLHVGRVEQLPRNGSYFTREIAVARTSVVI' A
#
# COMPACT_ATOMS: atom_id res chain seq x y z
N MET A 1 -2.58 -10.08 -31.72
CA MET A 1 -2.69 -11.00 -30.55
C MET A 1 -2.54 -10.19 -29.27
N ALA A 2 -3.31 -10.49 -28.23
CA ALA A 2 -3.13 -9.84 -26.93
C ALA A 2 -1.78 -10.22 -26.33
N ARG A 3 -1.06 -9.25 -25.74
CA ARG A 3 0.25 -9.44 -25.10
C ARG A 3 0.22 -10.44 -23.95
N PHE A 4 -0.96 -10.65 -23.36
CA PHE A 4 -1.24 -11.64 -22.34
C PHE A 4 -2.47 -12.45 -22.75
N PRO A 5 -2.30 -13.66 -23.32
CA PRO A 5 -3.42 -14.52 -23.66
C PRO A 5 -4.15 -14.96 -22.38
N LYS A 6 -5.47 -15.10 -22.47
CA LYS A 6 -6.29 -15.60 -21.36
C LYS A 6 -5.89 -17.05 -21.04
N PRO A 7 -5.90 -17.47 -19.77
CA PRO A 7 -5.73 -18.87 -19.40
C PRO A 7 -6.75 -19.77 -20.11
N ALA A 8 -6.42 -21.04 -20.29
CA ALA A 8 -7.27 -22.02 -20.97
C ALA A 8 -8.61 -22.20 -20.24
N GLU A 9 -8.58 -22.02 -18.92
CA GLU A 9 -9.72 -22.09 -18.01
C GLU A 9 -10.75 -20.98 -18.26
N GLY A 10 -10.37 -19.91 -18.98
CA GLY A 10 -11.31 -18.87 -19.36
C GLY A 10 -11.43 -17.73 -18.35
N SER A 11 -10.73 -17.74 -17.22
CA SER A 11 -10.50 -16.55 -16.38
C SER A 11 -9.26 -16.73 -15.51
N TRP A 12 -8.67 -15.60 -15.08
CA TRP A 12 -7.54 -15.65 -14.13
C TRP A 12 -7.97 -16.15 -12.76
N THR A 13 -9.22 -15.95 -12.35
CA THR A 13 -9.73 -16.42 -11.06
C THR A 13 -9.97 -17.93 -11.06
N GLU A 14 -10.40 -18.51 -12.18
CA GLU A 14 -10.46 -19.97 -12.33
C GLU A 14 -9.07 -20.61 -12.39
N HIS A 15 -8.09 -19.88 -12.91
CA HIS A 15 -6.69 -20.31 -12.93
C HIS A 15 -6.06 -20.34 -11.52
N TYR A 16 -6.55 -19.50 -10.60
CA TYR A 16 -6.12 -19.43 -9.19
C TYR A 16 -7.31 -19.69 -8.25
N PRO A 17 -7.79 -20.94 -8.16
CA PRO A 17 -9.03 -21.28 -7.46
C PRO A 17 -9.01 -20.92 -5.96
N GLU A 18 -7.84 -20.81 -5.35
CA GLU A 18 -7.65 -20.39 -3.95
C GLU A 18 -8.06 -18.94 -3.67
N LEU A 19 -8.13 -18.08 -4.70
CA LEU A 19 -8.58 -16.70 -4.54
C LEU A 19 -10.10 -16.60 -4.33
N GLY A 20 -10.86 -17.59 -4.82
CA GLY A 20 -12.31 -17.60 -4.79
C GLY A 20 -12.98 -16.55 -5.68
N THR A 21 -14.29 -16.72 -5.91
CA THR A 21 -15.13 -15.80 -6.70
C THR A 21 -16.30 -15.23 -5.90
N GLY A 22 -16.29 -15.46 -4.58
CA GLY A 22 -17.31 -14.97 -3.67
C GLY A 22 -17.20 -13.47 -3.41
N LEU A 23 -18.19 -12.93 -2.71
CA LEU A 23 -18.15 -11.56 -2.23
C LEU A 23 -17.03 -11.40 -1.19
N VAL A 24 -16.24 -10.33 -1.34
CA VAL A 24 -15.21 -9.94 -0.37
C VAL A 24 -15.79 -8.91 0.58
N SER A 25 -15.48 -9.05 1.87
CA SER A 25 -15.89 -8.08 2.87
C SER A 25 -15.08 -6.79 2.72
N TYR A 26 -15.75 -5.64 2.83
CA TYR A 26 -15.11 -4.32 2.92
C TYR A 26 -14.98 -3.83 4.36
N ALA A 27 -15.13 -4.72 5.35
CA ALA A 27 -15.08 -4.35 6.76
C ALA A 27 -13.73 -3.71 7.15
N ASP A 28 -12.63 -4.20 6.59
CA ASP A 28 -11.28 -3.63 6.76
C ASP A 28 -11.17 -2.16 6.34
N SER A 29 -11.94 -1.77 5.33
CA SER A 29 -11.92 -0.44 4.74
C SER A 29 -12.74 0.58 5.52
N ILE A 30 -13.58 0.13 6.47
CA ILE A 30 -14.49 1.00 7.23
C ILE A 30 -14.32 0.89 8.75
N ALA A 31 -13.71 -0.18 9.26
CA ALA A 31 -13.56 -0.41 10.68
C ALA A 31 -12.34 0.37 11.25
N PRO A 32 -12.56 1.35 12.15
CA PRO A 32 -11.47 2.12 12.73
C PRO A 32 -10.45 1.25 13.50
N GLU A 33 -10.92 0.17 14.13
CA GLU A 33 -10.08 -0.75 14.90
C GLU A 33 -9.12 -1.52 13.98
N PHE A 34 -9.59 -1.89 12.78
CA PHE A 34 -8.76 -2.58 11.80
C PHE A 34 -7.63 -1.67 11.30
N PHE A 35 -7.95 -0.40 11.02
CA PHE A 35 -6.96 0.59 10.61
C PHE A 35 -5.87 0.81 11.66
N GLU A 36 -6.20 0.77 12.96
CA GLU A 36 -5.18 0.86 14.01
C GLU A 36 -4.30 -0.40 14.08
N LEU A 37 -4.82 -1.58 13.74
CA LEU A 37 -3.98 -2.78 13.57
C LEU A 37 -3.03 -2.64 12.37
N GLU A 38 -3.52 -2.12 11.24
CA GLU A 38 -2.69 -1.87 10.05
C GLU A 38 -1.59 -0.84 10.35
N ARG A 39 -1.90 0.20 11.13
CA ARG A 39 -0.93 1.20 11.60
C ARG A 39 0.28 0.53 12.25
N GLU A 40 0.04 -0.38 13.19
CA GLU A 40 1.11 -1.05 13.92
C GLU A 40 1.81 -2.14 13.09
N ALA A 41 1.04 -2.95 12.36
CA ALA A 41 1.58 -4.13 11.68
C ALA A 41 2.24 -3.82 10.33
N ILE A 42 1.77 -2.78 9.63
CA ILE A 42 2.19 -2.47 8.26
C ILE A 42 2.90 -1.13 8.24
N PHE A 43 2.20 -0.03 8.55
CA PHE A 43 2.71 1.31 8.27
C PHE A 43 3.94 1.68 9.10
N LYS A 44 4.04 1.19 10.34
CA LYS A 44 5.25 1.38 11.17
C LYS A 44 6.41 0.45 10.81
N ARG A 45 6.19 -0.56 9.98
CA ARG A 45 7.16 -1.63 9.68
C ARG A 45 7.61 -1.66 8.22
N ALA A 46 6.84 -1.06 7.33
CA ALA A 46 7.11 -1.00 5.90
C ALA A 46 7.98 0.21 5.53
N TRP A 47 8.64 0.13 4.37
CA TRP A 47 9.30 1.28 3.75
C TRP A 47 8.27 2.22 3.14
N LEU A 48 8.18 3.44 3.65
CA LEU A 48 7.27 4.47 3.16
C LEU A 48 8.01 5.48 2.28
N HIS A 49 7.38 5.90 1.20
CA HIS A 49 7.94 6.95 0.34
C HIS A 49 7.82 8.30 1.04
N VAL A 50 8.95 8.86 1.49
CA VAL A 50 9.00 10.12 2.26
C VAL A 50 9.33 11.36 1.40
N GLY A 51 9.91 11.17 0.22
CA GLY A 51 10.24 12.27 -0.70
C GLY A 51 11.27 11.86 -1.75
N ARG A 52 11.82 12.86 -2.45
CA ARG A 52 12.83 12.67 -3.48
C ARG A 52 14.05 13.58 -3.29
N VAL A 53 15.17 13.18 -3.89
CA VAL A 53 16.45 13.90 -3.80
C VAL A 53 16.39 15.33 -4.34
N GLU A 54 15.54 15.61 -5.33
CA GLU A 54 15.42 16.95 -5.91
C GLU A 54 14.79 17.97 -4.95
N GLN A 55 14.13 17.49 -3.89
CA GLN A 55 13.61 18.34 -2.81
C GLN A 55 14.71 18.83 -1.86
N LEU A 56 15.94 18.30 -1.98
CA LEU A 56 17.11 18.64 -1.18
C LEU A 56 18.22 19.22 -2.08
N PRO A 57 18.08 20.48 -2.54
CA PRO A 57 18.93 21.02 -3.60
C PRO A 57 20.39 21.28 -3.17
N ARG A 58 20.69 21.24 -1.87
CA ARG A 58 22.01 21.61 -1.33
C ARG A 58 22.29 20.90 -0.03
N ASN A 59 23.57 20.72 0.30
CA ASN A 59 23.96 20.13 1.58
C ASN A 59 23.39 20.94 2.75
N GLY A 60 22.77 20.25 3.70
CA GLY A 60 22.12 20.85 4.86
C GLY A 60 20.73 21.44 4.61
N SER A 61 20.15 21.35 3.41
CA SER A 61 18.72 21.54 3.25
C SER A 61 17.97 20.39 3.90
N TYR A 62 16.79 20.66 4.45
CA TYR A 62 15.87 19.66 4.99
C TYR A 62 14.43 20.10 4.74
N PHE A 63 13.50 19.16 4.79
CA PHE A 63 12.07 19.43 4.84
C PHE A 63 11.36 18.47 5.79
N THR A 64 10.20 18.87 6.28
CA THR A 64 9.38 18.01 7.13
C THR A 64 8.36 17.27 6.27
N ARG A 65 8.21 15.97 6.51
CA ARG A 65 7.12 15.15 5.95
C ARG A 65 6.23 14.66 7.09
N GLU A 66 4.96 15.04 7.01
CA GLU A 66 3.90 14.43 7.83
C GLU A 66 3.57 13.03 7.30
N ILE A 67 3.66 12.03 8.18
CA ILE A 67 3.21 10.67 7.94
C ILE A 67 1.93 10.46 8.74
N ALA A 68 0.81 10.95 8.19
CA ALA A 68 -0.50 10.92 8.86
C ALA A 68 -0.90 9.50 9.31
N VAL A 69 -0.61 8.50 8.48
CA VAL A 69 -0.88 7.09 8.78
C VAL A 69 -0.03 6.52 9.92
N ALA A 70 1.03 7.21 10.36
CA ALA A 70 1.81 6.84 11.54
C ALA A 70 1.68 7.87 12.69
N ARG A 71 0.84 8.91 12.53
CA ARG A 71 0.67 10.02 13.50
C ARG A 71 2.01 10.62 13.91
N THR A 72 2.91 10.78 12.95
CA THR A 72 4.26 11.28 13.20
C THR A 72 4.71 12.17 12.05
N SER A 73 5.71 12.99 12.32
CA SER A 73 6.41 13.79 11.35
C SER A 73 7.89 13.48 11.39
N VAL A 74 8.52 13.47 10.22
CA VAL A 74 9.94 13.20 10.07
C VAL A 74 10.61 14.38 9.38
N VAL A 75 11.82 14.72 9.80
CA VAL A 75 12.68 15.67 9.11
C VAL A 75 13.59 14.87 8.19
N ILE A 76 13.56 15.19 6.89
CA ILE A 76 14.38 14.60 5.83
C ILE A 76 15.37 15.64 5.32
#